data_AF-A0A838Y4R9-F1
#
_entry.id   AF-A0A838Y4R9-F1
#
_cell.length_a   1.000
_cell.length_b   1.000
_cell.length_c   1.000
_cell.angle_alpha   90.00
_cell.angle_beta   90.00
_cell.angle_gamma   90.00
#
_symmetry.space_group_name_H-M   'P 1'
#
loop_
_entity.id
_entity.type
_entity.pdbx_description
1 polymer ?
#
loop_
_entity_poly.entity_id
_entity_poly.type
_entity_poly.pdbx_seq_one_letter_code
_entity_poly.pdbx_strand_id
1 'polypeptide(L)'
;MVARKGKIRAHCFAHHSDPDGQSCKSAGETALHKHAKAVLDRELKIKLPALVIAEEEDREVVVRNDVLEFERAILETKDGDIVPDVLLELGGRRLIVEFKVTHACDDVKIARIRSRNVGAIEIDLAGYRDRALEDLADDILYKAPRDWLYNPRVSEARDRLADKRRQREQDRKREIENFRALYHHKLPSEAKGNAQYESLLRLEGLDEIINLPVDGAGCFNVPVAEWQAAIIHDLLSVVDKLFRTRNAVYGLRSRNWIDPNFRSVPDYVSSALKEAGLPFAPPEKAVEDYLRKVERLGFLHAGRQDSWHVTSTLLNCIEHAQEMRERPRRRLAEIRDIVTKQLNGVPEYETRSFDFENWANTVLPGRVFCITDAIQNDEPEWSMLCREISGIQSKIRFSPQPGMDLFGLPLAAELQRSLDRKRNEAEQREIARREKELAAEIARVDRVKEMAFEVLNDQAQGWLDVPNSSLGGLTPLGAAKSEEGYSRAVDALNQLRRKLEHEEILRQRREVAVANLEEQALSRYYDPDKARLWMHSSRPELCGKSPAEFTRDEKTAKICEQYLPTKRSHH
;
A
#
# COMPACT_ATOMS: atom_id res chain seq x y z
N MET A 1 -76.69 -5.83 70.51
CA MET A 1 -77.97 -6.44 70.92
C MET A 1 -77.70 -7.35 72.11
N VAL A 2 -78.62 -7.34 73.09
CA VAL A 2 -78.69 -8.12 74.34
C VAL A 2 -77.78 -7.69 75.51
N ALA A 3 -78.45 -7.13 76.52
CA ALA A 3 -77.99 -7.01 77.90
C ALA A 3 -78.32 -8.30 78.69
N ARG A 4 -77.54 -8.59 79.73
CA ARG A 4 -78.02 -9.36 80.90
C ARG A 4 -77.59 -8.66 82.20
N LYS A 5 -78.61 -8.22 82.94
CA LYS A 5 -78.59 -7.78 84.34
C LYS A 5 -78.00 -8.88 85.25
N GLY A 6 -77.25 -8.46 86.27
CA GLY A 6 -76.66 -9.34 87.27
C GLY A 6 -77.56 -9.72 88.46
N LYS A 7 -76.95 -10.34 89.49
CA LYS A 7 -77.41 -10.40 90.89
C LYS A 7 -76.25 -10.77 91.86
N ILE A 8 -75.98 -9.86 92.83
CA ILE A 8 -75.49 -10.06 94.23
C ILE A 8 -73.94 -10.15 94.45
N ARG A 9 -73.26 -9.06 94.92
CA ARG A 9 -72.78 -8.67 96.30
C ARG A 9 -71.81 -9.66 96.98
N ALA A 10 -70.70 -9.32 97.64
CA ALA A 10 -69.85 -8.14 97.89
C ALA A 10 -68.47 -8.75 98.36
N HIS A 11 -67.31 -8.12 98.23
CA HIS A 11 -66.80 -7.07 99.11
C HIS A 11 -65.75 -6.24 98.36
N CYS A 12 -65.92 -4.93 98.39
CA CYS A 12 -64.89 -3.99 97.99
C CYS A 12 -63.89 -3.84 99.14
N PHE A 13 -62.59 -3.92 98.82
CA PHE A 13 -61.57 -3.17 99.54
C PHE A 13 -60.99 -2.16 98.56
N ALA A 14 -61.38 -0.91 98.78
CA ALA A 14 -60.72 0.25 98.19
C ALA A 14 -59.37 0.40 98.87
N HIS A 15 -58.28 0.38 98.10
CA HIS A 15 -57.00 0.85 98.60
C HIS A 15 -56.94 2.36 98.47
N HIS A 16 -56.77 2.98 99.64
CA HIS A 16 -56.41 4.37 99.85
C HIS A 16 -55.21 4.74 98.98
N SER A 17 -55.36 5.81 98.21
CA SER A 17 -54.24 6.51 97.57
C SER A 17 -53.52 7.30 98.66
N ASP A 18 -52.31 6.89 99.04
CA ASP A 18 -51.39 7.74 99.79
C ASP A 18 -50.51 8.55 98.80
N PRO A 19 -50.34 9.86 99.01
CA PRO A 19 -49.60 10.75 98.13
C PRO A 19 -48.14 10.85 98.56
N ASP A 20 -47.33 9.87 98.17
CA ASP A 20 -45.87 10.03 98.10
C ASP A 20 -45.33 9.25 96.89
N GLY A 21 -44.88 10.00 95.89
CA GLY A 21 -44.43 9.52 94.58
C GLY A 21 -43.09 8.78 94.59
N GLN A 22 -42.82 7.92 95.57
CA GLN A 22 -41.61 7.10 95.65
C GLN A 22 -41.91 5.70 96.24
N SER A 23 -42.06 4.69 95.36
CA SER A 23 -41.47 3.33 95.49
C SER A 23 -42.17 2.21 94.70
N CYS A 24 -43.18 2.47 93.85
CA CYS A 24 -43.67 1.41 92.94
C CYS A 24 -42.65 0.94 91.88
N LYS A 25 -41.63 1.77 91.58
CA LYS A 25 -40.56 1.40 90.62
C LYS A 25 -39.65 0.28 91.17
N SER A 26 -39.31 0.32 92.46
CA SER A 26 -38.40 -0.67 93.09
C SER A 26 -39.07 -2.04 93.30
N ALA A 27 -40.36 -2.06 93.61
CA ALA A 27 -41.13 -3.30 93.75
C ALA A 27 -41.32 -4.03 92.39
N GLY A 28 -41.61 -3.29 91.31
CA GLY A 28 -41.76 -3.84 89.96
C GLY A 28 -40.45 -4.41 89.39
N GLU A 29 -39.32 -3.76 89.67
CA GLU A 29 -37.98 -4.23 89.28
C GLU A 29 -37.64 -5.59 89.92
N THR A 30 -37.87 -5.70 91.23
CA THR A 30 -37.62 -6.94 91.99
C THR A 30 -38.58 -8.06 91.57
N ALA A 31 -39.82 -7.72 91.21
CA ALA A 31 -40.83 -8.70 90.78
C ALA A 31 -40.54 -9.27 89.38
N LEU A 32 -40.16 -8.42 88.41
CA LEU A 32 -39.81 -8.86 87.06
C LEU A 32 -38.57 -9.76 87.05
N HIS A 33 -37.55 -9.40 87.84
CA HIS A 33 -36.33 -10.18 87.98
C HIS A 33 -36.60 -11.58 88.55
N LYS A 34 -37.40 -11.67 89.62
CA LYS A 34 -37.83 -12.95 90.22
C LYS A 34 -38.69 -13.76 89.26
N HIS A 35 -39.58 -13.12 88.52
CA HIS A 35 -40.43 -13.78 87.53
C HIS A 35 -39.59 -14.39 86.39
N ALA A 36 -38.62 -13.64 85.85
CA ALA A 36 -37.76 -14.12 84.78
C ALA A 36 -36.93 -15.34 85.19
N LYS A 37 -36.43 -15.36 86.43
CA LYS A 37 -35.77 -16.52 87.04
C LYS A 37 -36.69 -17.73 87.13
N ALA A 38 -37.91 -17.53 87.64
CA ALA A 38 -38.90 -18.61 87.76
C ALA A 38 -39.33 -19.18 86.40
N VAL A 39 -39.44 -18.34 85.37
CA VAL A 39 -39.74 -18.78 84.00
C VAL A 39 -38.62 -19.68 83.46
N LEU A 40 -37.35 -19.28 83.61
CA LEU A 40 -36.24 -20.14 83.15
C LEU A 40 -36.13 -21.44 83.95
N ASP A 41 -36.37 -21.41 85.25
CA ASP A 41 -36.36 -22.61 86.11
C ASP A 41 -37.45 -23.61 85.73
N ARG A 42 -38.64 -23.12 85.35
CA ARG A 42 -39.77 -23.95 84.92
C ARG A 42 -39.61 -24.49 83.51
N GLU A 43 -39.26 -23.62 82.56
CA GLU A 43 -39.30 -23.96 81.14
C GLU A 43 -38.00 -24.61 80.66
N LEU A 44 -36.86 -24.30 81.30
CA LEU A 44 -35.52 -24.79 80.97
C LEU A 44 -35.13 -24.63 79.50
N LYS A 45 -35.72 -23.66 78.80
CA LYS A 45 -35.45 -23.37 77.38
C LYS A 45 -35.06 -21.92 77.23
N ILE A 46 -34.16 -21.62 76.30
CA ILE A 46 -33.85 -20.23 75.95
C ILE A 46 -33.26 -20.15 74.55
N LYS A 47 -33.66 -19.12 73.79
CA LYS A 47 -33.01 -18.79 72.51
C LYS A 47 -31.69 -18.07 72.73
N LEU A 48 -30.62 -18.57 72.14
CA LEU A 48 -29.32 -17.93 72.21
C LEU A 48 -29.14 -16.89 71.08
N PRO A 49 -28.49 -15.74 71.35
CA PRO A 49 -28.10 -14.84 70.28
C PRO A 49 -27.05 -15.50 69.38
N ALA A 50 -27.15 -15.25 68.06
CA ALA A 50 -26.09 -15.65 67.14
C ALA A 50 -24.78 -14.92 67.49
N LEU A 51 -23.66 -15.63 67.36
CA LEU A 51 -22.34 -15.07 67.53
C LEU A 51 -21.50 -15.44 66.30
N VAL A 52 -21.11 -14.43 65.53
CA VAL A 52 -20.28 -14.58 64.33
C VAL A 52 -19.05 -13.70 64.51
N ILE A 53 -17.87 -14.27 64.32
CA ILE A 53 -16.61 -13.54 64.28
C ILE A 53 -16.23 -13.38 62.81
N ALA A 54 -15.96 -12.14 62.39
CA ALA A 54 -15.49 -11.83 61.06
C ALA A 54 -14.13 -11.13 61.17
N GLU A 55 -13.15 -11.61 60.41
CA GLU A 55 -11.83 -11.00 60.29
C GLU A 55 -11.43 -10.97 58.82
N GLU A 56 -11.25 -9.77 58.27
CA GLU A 56 -10.98 -9.54 56.84
C GLU A 56 -12.00 -10.23 55.92
N GLU A 57 -11.55 -11.18 55.11
CA GLU A 57 -12.34 -11.95 54.15
C GLU A 57 -13.02 -13.19 54.76
N ASP A 58 -12.64 -13.58 55.98
CA ASP A 58 -13.12 -14.81 56.62
C ASP A 58 -14.17 -14.56 57.69
N ARG A 59 -15.09 -15.51 57.84
CA ARG A 59 -16.15 -15.49 58.86
C ARG A 59 -16.26 -16.85 59.52
N GLU A 60 -16.53 -16.85 60.82
CA GLU A 60 -16.72 -18.05 61.62
C GLU A 60 -17.99 -17.89 62.48
N VAL A 61 -18.95 -18.79 62.30
CA VAL A 61 -20.17 -18.83 63.12
C VAL A 61 -19.88 -19.62 64.38
N VAL A 62 -19.79 -18.94 65.52
CA VAL A 62 -19.48 -19.53 66.84
C VAL A 62 -20.72 -20.11 67.48
N VAL A 63 -21.84 -19.38 67.40
CA VAL A 63 -23.16 -19.79 67.89
C VAL A 63 -24.21 -19.44 66.84
N ARG A 64 -25.07 -20.39 66.51
CA ARG A 64 -26.25 -20.15 65.66
C ARG A 64 -27.38 -19.57 66.50
N ASN A 65 -28.24 -18.78 65.85
CA ASN A 65 -29.48 -18.32 66.49
C ASN A 65 -30.42 -19.52 66.64
N ASP A 66 -30.52 -20.08 67.84
CA ASP A 66 -31.26 -21.33 68.09
C ASP A 66 -31.81 -21.40 69.52
N VAL A 67 -32.88 -22.19 69.72
CA VAL A 67 -33.46 -22.47 71.04
C VAL A 67 -32.78 -23.71 71.61
N LEU A 68 -32.18 -23.58 72.79
CA LEU A 68 -31.63 -24.72 73.51
C LEU A 68 -32.51 -25.08 74.69
N GLU A 69 -32.66 -26.39 74.91
CA GLU A 69 -33.27 -26.97 76.12
C GLU A 69 -32.16 -27.43 77.06
N PHE A 70 -32.32 -27.14 78.35
CA PHE A 70 -31.35 -27.39 79.41
C PHE A 70 -31.88 -28.45 80.36
N GLU A 71 -30.98 -29.12 81.07
CA GLU A 71 -31.31 -30.20 82.01
C GLU A 71 -31.77 -29.63 83.36
N ARG A 72 -31.20 -28.49 83.76
CA ARG A 72 -31.45 -27.86 85.06
C ARG A 72 -31.11 -26.38 85.04
N ALA A 73 -31.84 -25.61 85.84
CA ALA A 73 -31.49 -24.25 86.25
C ALA A 73 -31.11 -24.23 87.73
N ILE A 74 -30.15 -23.38 88.09
CA ILE A 74 -29.75 -23.11 89.47
C ILE A 74 -29.90 -21.60 89.69
N LEU A 75 -30.85 -21.23 90.55
CA LEU A 75 -31.18 -19.83 90.82
C LEU A 75 -30.32 -19.28 91.97
N GLU A 76 -29.75 -18.07 91.79
CA GLU A 76 -29.15 -17.22 92.83
C GLU A 76 -28.14 -17.91 93.78
N THR A 77 -27.53 -19.02 93.34
CA THR A 77 -26.58 -19.76 94.15
C THR A 77 -25.19 -19.25 93.87
N LYS A 78 -24.42 -18.96 94.93
CA LYS A 78 -23.01 -18.57 94.82
C LYS A 78 -22.24 -19.66 94.08
N ASP A 79 -21.90 -19.39 92.83
CA ASP A 79 -20.98 -20.20 92.05
C ASP A 79 -19.60 -19.58 92.24
N GLY A 80 -18.80 -20.09 93.18
CA GLY A 80 -17.52 -19.51 93.64
C GLY A 80 -17.59 -18.02 94.07
N ASP A 81 -17.17 -17.06 93.26
CA ASP A 81 -17.08 -15.61 93.53
C ASP A 81 -18.08 -14.76 92.72
N ILE A 82 -18.98 -15.42 91.97
CA ILE A 82 -20.07 -14.78 91.23
C ILE A 82 -21.39 -15.34 91.77
N VAL A 83 -22.40 -14.48 91.83
CA VAL A 83 -23.79 -14.89 92.02
C VAL A 83 -24.50 -14.62 90.70
N PRO A 84 -24.64 -15.63 89.81
CA PRO A 84 -25.40 -15.48 88.58
C PRO A 84 -26.90 -15.41 88.90
N ASP A 85 -27.66 -14.71 88.06
CA ASP A 85 -29.12 -14.70 88.18
C ASP A 85 -29.69 -16.09 87.95
N VAL A 86 -29.27 -16.75 86.87
CA VAL A 86 -29.57 -18.14 86.56
C VAL A 86 -28.33 -18.80 85.99
N LEU A 87 -27.98 -19.98 86.50
CA LEU A 87 -27.00 -20.87 85.91
C LEU A 87 -27.72 -22.06 85.28
N LEU A 88 -27.69 -22.16 83.95
CA LEU A 88 -28.28 -23.27 83.19
C LEU A 88 -27.22 -24.35 82.91
N GLU A 89 -27.59 -25.62 83.08
CA GLU A 89 -26.72 -26.78 82.83
C GLU A 89 -27.27 -27.66 81.69
N LEU A 90 -26.40 -28.05 80.76
CA LEU A 90 -26.71 -28.94 79.63
C LEU A 90 -25.47 -29.76 79.23
N GLY A 91 -25.55 -31.08 79.26
CA GLY A 91 -24.47 -31.97 78.79
C GLY A 91 -23.12 -31.73 79.47
N GLY A 92 -23.13 -31.40 80.77
CA GLY A 92 -21.93 -31.05 81.54
C GLY A 92 -21.35 -29.66 81.27
N ARG A 93 -22.03 -28.82 80.47
CA ARG A 93 -21.67 -27.41 80.23
C ARG A 93 -22.62 -26.49 80.97
N ARG A 94 -22.13 -25.27 81.22
CA ARG A 94 -22.84 -24.22 81.96
C ARG A 94 -23.02 -22.98 81.11
N LEU A 95 -24.18 -22.33 81.25
CA LEU A 95 -24.49 -21.02 80.69
C LEU A 95 -25.04 -20.12 81.80
N ILE A 96 -24.37 -19.01 82.05
CA ILE A 96 -24.88 -17.95 82.92
C ILE A 96 -25.88 -17.12 82.11
N VAL A 97 -27.03 -16.84 82.72
CA VAL A 97 -28.01 -15.90 82.19
C VAL A 97 -28.19 -14.80 83.23
N GLU A 98 -27.97 -13.56 82.79
CA GLU A 98 -28.16 -12.35 83.58
C GLU A 98 -29.33 -11.55 83.03
N PHE A 99 -30.11 -10.93 83.91
CA PHE A 99 -31.25 -10.12 83.50
C PHE A 99 -30.98 -8.64 83.77
N LYS A 100 -30.89 -7.86 82.70
CA LYS A 100 -30.84 -6.40 82.79
C LYS A 100 -32.24 -5.86 82.94
N VAL A 101 -32.62 -5.50 84.17
CA VAL A 101 -33.86 -4.76 84.44
C VAL A 101 -33.58 -3.27 84.55
N THR A 102 -32.60 -2.89 85.39
CA THR A 102 -32.19 -1.50 85.65
C THR A 102 -30.80 -1.18 85.14
N HIS A 103 -29.85 -2.05 85.47
CA HIS A 103 -28.45 -1.89 85.14
C HIS A 103 -27.98 -3.11 84.37
N ALA A 104 -27.13 -2.88 83.38
CA ALA A 104 -26.39 -3.96 82.73
C ALA A 104 -25.38 -4.55 83.72
N CYS A 105 -24.89 -5.74 83.41
CA CYS A 105 -23.78 -6.36 84.12
C CYS A 105 -22.55 -5.45 84.07
N ASP A 106 -21.96 -5.20 85.24
CA ASP A 106 -20.76 -4.38 85.32
C ASP A 106 -19.50 -5.12 84.82
N ASP A 107 -18.47 -4.33 84.52
CA ASP A 107 -17.20 -4.87 84.00
C ASP A 107 -16.51 -5.81 84.98
N VAL A 108 -16.71 -5.63 86.29
CA VAL A 108 -16.12 -6.49 87.34
C VAL A 108 -16.73 -7.89 87.27
N LYS A 109 -18.05 -7.99 87.16
CA LYS A 109 -18.79 -9.24 87.03
C LYS A 109 -18.46 -9.92 85.70
N ILE A 110 -18.43 -9.17 84.60
CA ILE A 110 -18.01 -9.69 83.28
C ILE A 110 -16.57 -10.23 83.34
N ALA A 111 -15.64 -9.53 84.01
CA ALA A 111 -14.26 -10.00 84.17
C ALA A 111 -14.18 -11.31 84.96
N ARG A 112 -14.98 -11.47 86.02
CA ARG A 112 -15.07 -12.74 86.77
C ARG A 112 -15.64 -13.86 85.89
N ILE A 113 -16.71 -13.60 85.13
CA ILE A 113 -17.29 -14.58 84.17
C ILE A 113 -16.22 -15.07 83.19
N ARG A 114 -15.45 -14.12 82.62
CA ARG A 114 -14.33 -14.41 81.72
C ARG A 114 -13.26 -15.28 82.38
N SER A 115 -12.86 -14.96 83.62
CA SER A 115 -11.83 -15.72 84.35
C SER A 115 -12.18 -17.19 84.58
N ARG A 116 -13.48 -17.52 84.60
CA ARG A 116 -14.00 -18.87 84.79
C ARG A 116 -14.23 -19.63 83.49
N ASN A 117 -14.11 -18.96 82.35
CA ASN A 117 -14.35 -19.56 81.04
C ASN A 117 -15.78 -20.13 80.88
N VAL A 118 -16.79 -19.53 81.54
CA VAL A 118 -18.19 -19.97 81.48
C VAL A 118 -18.99 -19.03 80.58
N GLY A 119 -19.70 -19.57 79.58
CA GLY A 119 -20.51 -18.76 78.67
C GLY A 119 -21.57 -17.97 79.44
N ALA A 120 -21.79 -16.72 79.05
CA ALA A 120 -22.78 -15.86 79.68
C ALA A 120 -23.50 -14.98 78.66
N ILE A 121 -24.82 -14.90 78.80
CA ILE A 121 -25.66 -13.96 78.07
C ILE A 121 -26.36 -13.02 79.04
N GLU A 122 -26.58 -11.80 78.59
CA GLU A 122 -27.47 -10.85 79.25
C GLU A 122 -28.75 -10.73 78.43
N ILE A 123 -29.90 -10.78 79.09
CA ILE A 123 -31.22 -10.52 78.49
C ILE A 123 -31.71 -9.15 78.98
N ASP A 124 -31.97 -8.25 78.04
CA ASP A 124 -32.46 -6.91 78.34
C ASP A 124 -33.98 -6.90 78.52
N LEU A 125 -34.39 -6.82 79.78
CA LEU A 125 -35.79 -6.70 80.20
C LEU A 125 -36.15 -5.27 80.59
N ALA A 126 -35.27 -4.28 80.40
CA ALA A 126 -35.49 -2.91 80.87
C ALA A 126 -36.73 -2.26 80.24
N GLY A 127 -37.06 -2.63 78.99
CA GLY A 127 -38.26 -2.17 78.27
C GLY A 127 -39.56 -2.91 78.60
N TYR A 128 -39.53 -3.91 79.49
CA TYR A 128 -40.67 -4.81 79.76
C TYR A 128 -41.35 -4.58 81.13
N ARG A 129 -40.91 -3.57 81.89
CA ARG A 129 -41.33 -3.34 83.29
C ARG A 129 -42.82 -3.04 83.49
N ASP A 130 -43.46 -2.40 82.51
CA ASP A 130 -44.86 -1.98 82.60
C ASP A 130 -45.84 -3.05 82.08
N ARG A 131 -45.35 -4.26 81.73
CA ARG A 131 -46.18 -5.38 81.27
C ARG A 131 -46.57 -6.31 82.41
N ALA A 132 -47.73 -6.97 82.28
CA ALA A 132 -48.15 -8.02 83.19
C ALA A 132 -47.16 -9.19 83.13
N LEU A 133 -46.75 -9.70 84.29
CA LEU A 133 -45.71 -10.72 84.39
C LEU A 133 -46.11 -12.01 83.66
N GLU A 134 -47.39 -12.36 83.75
CA GLU A 134 -47.96 -13.58 83.16
C GLU A 134 -47.80 -13.64 81.63
N ASP A 135 -47.68 -12.48 80.97
CA ASP A 135 -47.55 -12.36 79.51
C ASP A 135 -46.09 -12.34 79.02
N LEU A 136 -45.10 -12.33 79.93
CA LEU A 136 -43.68 -12.11 79.59
C LEU A 136 -42.87 -13.38 79.31
N ALA A 137 -43.45 -14.57 79.47
CA ALA A 137 -42.71 -15.83 79.30
C ALA A 137 -42.02 -15.93 77.93
N ASP A 138 -42.76 -15.67 76.85
CA ASP A 138 -42.21 -15.64 75.49
C ASP A 138 -41.13 -14.58 75.29
N ASP A 139 -41.30 -13.41 75.91
CA ASP A 139 -40.37 -12.31 75.79
C ASP A 139 -39.02 -12.69 76.43
N ILE A 140 -39.06 -13.25 77.63
CA ILE A 140 -37.89 -13.77 78.37
C ILE A 140 -37.20 -14.88 77.56
N LEU A 141 -37.96 -15.90 77.13
CA LEU A 141 -37.40 -17.08 76.49
C LEU A 141 -36.85 -16.79 75.07
N TYR A 142 -37.50 -15.89 74.30
CA TYR A 142 -37.26 -15.81 72.85
C TYR A 142 -37.11 -14.41 72.23
N LYS A 143 -37.79 -13.38 72.75
CA LYS A 143 -37.94 -12.10 72.01
C LYS A 143 -37.08 -10.96 72.54
N ALA A 144 -36.88 -10.87 73.85
CA ALA A 144 -36.11 -9.79 74.46
C ALA A 144 -34.68 -9.72 73.89
N PRO A 145 -34.13 -8.50 73.67
CA PRO A 145 -32.76 -8.32 73.23
C PRO A 145 -31.81 -9.08 74.14
N ARG A 146 -30.79 -9.72 73.54
CA ARG A 146 -29.87 -10.59 74.26
C ARG A 146 -28.50 -10.53 73.64
N ASP A 147 -27.49 -10.37 74.47
CA ASP A 147 -26.11 -10.21 74.05
C ASP A 147 -25.19 -11.18 74.80
N TRP A 148 -24.14 -11.64 74.13
CA TRP A 148 -23.09 -12.42 74.78
C TRP A 148 -22.21 -11.50 75.62
N LEU A 149 -22.20 -11.70 76.94
CA LEU A 149 -21.22 -11.08 77.83
C LEU A 149 -19.85 -11.74 77.67
N TYR A 150 -19.86 -13.06 77.49
CA TYR A 150 -18.68 -13.86 77.19
C TYR A 150 -19.08 -15.20 76.58
N ASN A 151 -18.30 -15.70 75.60
CA ASN A 151 -18.45 -17.05 75.10
C ASN A 151 -17.07 -17.72 74.99
N PRO A 152 -16.85 -18.86 75.66
CA PRO A 152 -15.54 -19.53 75.69
C PRO A 152 -15.04 -19.94 74.29
N ARG A 153 -15.95 -20.17 73.34
CA ARG A 153 -15.64 -20.61 71.97
C ARG A 153 -15.13 -19.49 71.05
N VAL A 154 -15.10 -18.24 71.53
CA VAL A 154 -14.57 -17.09 70.77
C VAL A 154 -13.08 -17.21 70.50
N SER A 155 -12.30 -17.68 71.48
CA SER A 155 -10.86 -17.89 71.35
C SER A 155 -10.55 -18.92 70.27
N GLU A 156 -11.13 -20.12 70.39
CA GLU A 156 -10.98 -21.19 69.40
C GLU A 156 -11.43 -20.78 68.00
N ALA A 157 -12.48 -19.96 67.89
CA ALA A 157 -12.95 -19.45 66.61
C ALA A 157 -11.95 -18.48 65.96
N ARG A 158 -11.29 -17.62 66.74
CA ARG A 158 -10.19 -16.76 66.25
C ARG A 158 -8.97 -17.59 65.84
N ASP A 159 -8.61 -18.61 66.62
CA ASP A 159 -7.51 -19.51 66.26
C ASP A 159 -7.78 -20.21 64.92
N ARG A 160 -9.01 -20.70 64.70
CA ARG A 160 -9.42 -21.29 63.40
C ARG A 160 -9.34 -20.28 62.24
N LEU A 161 -9.69 -19.01 62.45
CA LEU A 161 -9.55 -17.96 61.44
C LEU A 161 -8.07 -17.65 61.14
N ALA A 162 -7.23 -17.60 62.17
CA ALA A 162 -5.80 -17.43 62.01
C ALA A 162 -5.15 -18.61 61.27
N ASP A 163 -5.58 -19.85 61.55
CA ASP A 163 -5.15 -21.05 60.83
C ASP A 163 -5.52 -20.99 59.35
N LYS A 164 -6.76 -20.61 59.03
CA LYS A 164 -7.23 -20.42 57.64
C LYS A 164 -6.38 -19.38 56.91
N ARG A 165 -6.09 -18.23 57.54
CA ARG A 165 -5.19 -17.21 56.95
C ARG A 165 -3.80 -17.74 56.70
N ARG A 166 -3.18 -18.39 57.70
CA ARG A 166 -1.85 -19.00 57.57
C ARG A 166 -1.80 -20.03 56.45
N GLN A 167 -2.84 -20.86 56.32
CA GLN A 167 -2.93 -21.84 55.24
C GLN A 167 -3.02 -21.16 53.88
N ARG A 168 -3.88 -20.14 53.72
CA ARG A 168 -3.99 -19.39 52.45
C ARG A 168 -2.67 -18.69 52.07
N GLU A 169 -1.97 -18.09 53.02
CA GLU A 169 -0.65 -17.49 52.82
C GLU A 169 0.37 -18.55 52.33
N GLN A 170 0.40 -19.71 52.99
CA GLN A 170 1.27 -20.82 52.61
C GLN A 170 0.93 -21.38 51.23
N ASP A 171 -0.35 -21.53 50.91
CA ASP A 171 -0.82 -22.01 49.62
C ASP A 171 -0.45 -21.01 48.51
N ARG A 172 -0.65 -19.70 48.74
CA ARG A 172 -0.21 -18.63 47.81
C ARG A 172 1.30 -18.66 47.59
N LYS A 173 2.08 -18.77 48.67
CA LYS A 173 3.54 -18.86 48.58
C LYS A 173 3.98 -20.09 47.80
N ARG A 174 3.36 -21.25 48.04
CA ARG A 174 3.62 -22.48 47.31
C ARG A 174 3.25 -22.35 45.83
N GLU A 175 2.14 -21.71 45.51
CA GLU A 175 1.72 -21.46 44.13
C GLU A 175 2.75 -20.56 43.41
N ILE A 176 3.17 -19.45 44.03
CA ILE A 176 4.22 -18.57 43.50
C ILE A 176 5.51 -19.36 43.23
N GLU A 177 5.95 -20.17 44.18
CA GLU A 177 7.18 -20.95 44.04
C GLU A 177 7.08 -22.01 42.93
N ASN A 178 5.91 -22.63 42.75
CA ASN A 178 5.66 -23.56 41.65
C ASN A 178 5.77 -22.84 40.29
N PHE A 179 5.12 -21.70 40.13
CA PHE A 179 5.21 -20.91 38.89
C PHE A 179 6.64 -20.43 38.64
N ARG A 180 7.35 -20.01 39.69
CA ARG A 180 8.76 -19.60 39.61
C ARG A 180 9.65 -20.74 39.14
N ALA A 181 9.46 -21.95 39.64
CA ALA A 181 10.24 -23.12 39.27
C ALA A 181 9.97 -23.59 37.83
N LEU A 182 8.74 -23.42 37.35
CA LEU A 182 8.36 -23.76 35.97
C LEU A 182 8.86 -22.73 34.95
N TYR A 183 8.93 -21.45 35.34
CA TYR A 183 9.22 -20.37 34.40
C TYR A 183 10.70 -20.31 34.00
N HIS A 184 10.95 -20.53 32.72
CA HIS A 184 12.26 -20.36 32.09
C HIS A 184 12.15 -19.32 30.98
N HIS A 185 12.72 -18.14 31.20
CA HIS A 185 12.67 -17.07 30.21
C HIS A 185 13.42 -17.48 28.93
N LYS A 186 12.81 -17.18 27.77
CA LYS A 186 13.41 -17.42 26.45
C LYS A 186 13.93 -16.11 25.87
N LEU A 187 15.23 -16.08 25.60
CA LEU A 187 15.88 -14.95 24.93
C LEU A 187 15.74 -15.07 23.40
N PRO A 188 15.80 -13.93 22.68
CA PRO A 188 16.02 -13.93 21.24
C PRO A 188 17.21 -14.80 20.83
N SER A 189 17.06 -15.58 19.76
CA SER A 189 18.15 -16.40 19.21
C SER A 189 19.08 -15.55 18.34
N GLU A 190 20.39 -15.72 18.47
CA GLU A 190 21.36 -15.08 17.55
C GLU A 190 21.32 -15.73 16.16
N ALA A 191 21.11 -17.04 16.11
CA ALA A 191 20.94 -17.77 14.86
C ALA A 191 19.51 -17.60 14.33
N LYS A 192 19.39 -17.35 13.03
CA LYS A 192 18.09 -17.37 12.33
C LYS A 192 17.53 -18.80 12.36
N GLY A 193 16.32 -18.96 12.87
CA GLY A 193 15.61 -20.23 12.83
C GLY A 193 15.09 -20.54 11.43
N ASN A 194 14.74 -21.81 11.23
CA ASN A 194 14.10 -22.33 10.00
C ASN A 194 12.65 -22.78 10.25
N ALA A 195 12.05 -22.29 11.35
CA ALA A 195 10.67 -22.57 11.68
C ALA A 195 9.72 -21.91 10.67
N GLN A 196 8.48 -22.41 10.59
CA GLN A 196 7.57 -22.13 9.48
C GLN A 196 7.26 -20.64 9.33
N TYR A 197 6.81 -20.00 10.41
CA TYR A 197 6.38 -18.60 10.35
C TYR A 197 7.57 -17.65 10.36
N GLU A 198 8.62 -17.96 11.12
CA GLU A 198 9.87 -17.20 11.08
C GLU A 198 10.43 -17.12 9.66
N SER A 199 10.54 -18.27 8.96
CA SER A 199 11.05 -18.32 7.60
C SER A 199 10.18 -17.52 6.63
N LEU A 200 8.86 -17.58 6.79
CA LEU A 200 7.92 -16.83 5.96
C LEU A 200 8.10 -15.32 6.14
N LEU A 201 8.14 -14.83 7.38
CA LEU A 201 8.28 -13.39 7.64
C LEU A 201 9.64 -12.84 7.20
N ARG A 202 10.72 -13.64 7.34
CA ARG A 202 12.05 -13.27 6.81
C ARG A 202 12.06 -13.20 5.30
N LEU A 203 11.38 -14.14 4.62
CA LEU A 203 11.19 -14.04 3.17
C LEU A 203 10.48 -12.73 2.83
N GLU A 204 9.45 -12.33 3.56
CA GLU A 204 8.76 -11.05 3.35
C GLU A 204 9.53 -9.80 3.83
N GLY A 205 10.80 -9.91 4.19
CA GLY A 205 11.64 -8.77 4.58
C GLY A 205 11.29 -8.16 5.94
N LEU A 206 10.64 -8.94 6.81
CA LEU A 206 10.15 -8.50 8.12
C LEU A 206 11.03 -9.01 9.27
N ASP A 207 12.34 -9.20 9.02
CA ASP A 207 13.32 -9.64 10.02
C ASP A 207 13.38 -8.73 11.25
N GLU A 208 13.15 -7.42 11.08
CA GLU A 208 13.31 -6.41 12.15
C GLU A 208 12.21 -6.45 13.21
N ILE A 209 11.05 -7.04 12.89
CA ILE A 209 9.88 -7.03 13.77
C ILE A 209 9.64 -8.37 14.47
N ILE A 210 10.51 -9.36 14.23
CA ILE A 210 10.46 -10.67 14.90
C ILE A 210 11.73 -10.90 15.71
N ASN A 211 11.70 -11.88 16.61
CA ASN A 211 12.79 -12.15 17.56
C ASN A 211 13.08 -10.97 18.51
N LEU A 212 12.07 -10.14 18.79
CA LEU A 212 12.18 -9.01 19.69
C LEU A 212 12.15 -9.50 21.15
N PRO A 213 13.04 -9.02 22.04
CA PRO A 213 13.02 -9.42 23.45
C PRO A 213 11.74 -8.92 24.10
N VAL A 214 11.00 -9.75 24.85
CA VAL A 214 9.82 -9.33 25.62
C VAL A 214 9.70 -10.14 26.90
N ASP A 215 9.24 -9.50 27.97
CA ASP A 215 8.91 -10.20 29.21
C ASP A 215 7.81 -11.24 28.95
N GLY A 216 7.85 -12.35 29.67
CA GLY A 216 6.89 -13.44 29.47
C GLY A 216 7.16 -14.32 28.24
N ALA A 217 8.27 -14.12 27.50
CA ALA A 217 8.66 -15.00 26.39
C ALA A 217 8.81 -16.48 26.79
N GLY A 218 9.12 -16.74 28.07
CA GLY A 218 9.14 -18.09 28.65
C GLY A 218 7.79 -18.81 28.74
N CYS A 219 6.67 -18.10 28.57
CA CYS A 219 5.33 -18.68 28.61
C CYS A 219 4.96 -19.45 27.32
N PHE A 220 5.81 -19.40 26.28
CA PHE A 220 5.56 -20.00 24.98
C PHE A 220 6.47 -21.20 24.74
N ASN A 221 5.96 -22.26 24.11
CA ASN A 221 6.68 -23.51 23.85
C ASN A 221 7.62 -23.45 22.63
N VAL A 222 7.49 -22.44 21.78
CA VAL A 222 8.30 -22.25 20.56
C VAL A 222 9.35 -21.14 20.75
N PRO A 223 10.33 -20.98 19.83
CA PRO A 223 11.28 -19.86 19.85
C PRO A 223 10.59 -18.49 19.78
N VAL A 224 11.28 -17.44 20.26
CA VAL A 224 10.74 -16.06 20.32
C VAL A 224 10.30 -15.57 18.94
N ALA A 225 11.15 -15.75 17.94
CA ALA A 225 10.86 -15.36 16.56
C ALA A 225 9.61 -16.04 15.99
N GLU A 226 9.38 -17.31 16.32
CA GLU A 226 8.33 -18.12 15.70
C GLU A 226 6.93 -17.70 16.15
N TRP A 227 6.69 -17.53 17.46
CA TRP A 227 5.38 -17.09 17.93
C TRP A 227 5.10 -15.63 17.53
N GLN A 228 6.12 -14.78 17.50
CA GLN A 228 6.01 -13.39 17.04
C GLN A 228 5.66 -13.32 15.56
N ALA A 229 6.33 -14.13 14.73
CA ALA A 229 6.05 -14.22 13.30
C ALA A 229 4.64 -14.74 13.02
N ALA A 230 4.18 -15.75 13.76
CA ALA A 230 2.81 -16.26 13.63
C ALA A 230 1.74 -15.20 13.94
N ILE A 231 1.98 -14.32 14.92
CA ILE A 231 1.07 -13.20 15.21
C ILE A 231 0.98 -12.24 14.01
N ILE A 232 2.12 -11.84 13.44
CA ILE A 232 2.13 -10.93 12.28
C ILE A 232 1.48 -11.59 11.07
N HIS A 233 1.74 -12.88 10.84
CA HIS A 233 1.09 -13.66 9.79
C HIS A 233 -0.43 -13.72 9.97
N ASP A 234 -0.91 -14.01 11.19
CA ASP A 234 -2.34 -14.04 11.50
C ASP A 234 -2.96 -12.65 11.29
N LEU A 235 -2.24 -11.59 11.66
CA LEU A 235 -2.66 -10.21 11.46
C LEU A 235 -2.78 -9.86 9.97
N LEU A 236 -1.80 -10.25 9.15
CA LEU A 236 -1.80 -10.06 7.70
C LEU A 236 -2.88 -10.87 6.97
N SER A 237 -3.25 -12.02 7.53
CA SER A 237 -4.26 -12.92 6.93
C SER A 237 -5.69 -12.42 7.16
N VAL A 238 -5.90 -11.46 8.06
CA VAL A 238 -7.22 -10.93 8.36
C VAL A 238 -7.57 -9.81 7.38
N VAL A 239 -8.37 -10.15 6.37
CA VAL A 239 -9.02 -9.18 5.48
C VAL A 239 -10.34 -8.74 6.12
N ASP A 240 -10.54 -7.42 6.26
CA ASP A 240 -11.78 -6.77 6.72
C ASP A 240 -12.25 -7.01 8.18
N LYS A 241 -11.46 -7.67 9.05
CA LYS A 241 -11.82 -7.83 10.48
C LYS A 241 -10.86 -7.12 11.43
N LEU A 242 -11.39 -6.74 12.60
CA LEU A 242 -10.59 -6.19 13.70
C LEU A 242 -9.66 -7.26 14.27
N PHE A 243 -8.35 -7.04 14.16
CA PHE A 243 -7.34 -7.83 14.87
C PHE A 243 -7.08 -7.22 16.25
N ARG A 244 -7.13 -8.02 17.32
CA ARG A 244 -6.88 -7.57 18.71
C ARG A 244 -5.88 -8.51 19.39
N THR A 245 -5.31 -8.08 20.52
CA THR A 245 -4.41 -8.91 21.34
C THR A 245 -5.00 -10.29 21.65
N ARG A 246 -6.29 -10.36 22.02
CA ARG A 246 -7.00 -11.64 22.26
C ARG A 246 -7.02 -12.57 21.04
N ASN A 247 -7.03 -12.04 19.82
CA ASN A 247 -7.00 -12.84 18.59
C ASN A 247 -5.64 -13.50 18.42
N ALA A 248 -4.56 -12.76 18.67
CA ALA A 248 -3.20 -13.28 18.70
C ALA A 248 -3.05 -14.37 19.77
N VAL A 249 -3.48 -14.11 21.01
CA VAL A 249 -3.45 -15.10 22.11
C VAL A 249 -4.25 -16.36 21.76
N TYR A 250 -5.44 -16.20 21.15
CA TYR A 250 -6.26 -17.32 20.68
C TYR A 250 -5.54 -18.12 19.59
N GLY A 251 -4.91 -17.46 18.62
CA GLY A 251 -4.13 -18.10 17.55
C GLY A 251 -2.93 -18.88 18.09
N LEU A 252 -2.25 -18.38 19.13
CA LEU A 252 -1.16 -19.12 19.78
C LEU A 252 -1.69 -20.30 20.61
N ARG A 253 -2.84 -20.12 21.27
CA ARG A 253 -3.49 -21.18 22.06
C ARG A 253 -4.00 -22.32 21.18
N SER A 254 -4.63 -22.01 20.04
CA SER A 254 -5.13 -23.03 19.10
C SER A 254 -3.99 -23.87 18.51
N ARG A 255 -2.80 -23.29 18.39
CA ARG A 255 -1.55 -23.98 18.00
C ARG A 255 -0.87 -24.75 19.13
N ASN A 256 -1.40 -24.71 20.37
CA ASN A 256 -0.78 -25.25 21.58
C ASN A 256 0.60 -24.64 21.91
N TRP A 257 0.82 -23.38 21.56
CA TRP A 257 2.10 -22.71 21.76
C TRP A 257 2.21 -21.93 23.06
N ILE A 258 1.10 -21.75 23.78
CA ILE A 258 1.12 -21.26 25.16
C ILE A 258 1.25 -22.49 26.07
N ASP A 259 2.30 -22.50 26.90
CA ASP A 259 2.52 -23.56 27.88
C ASP A 259 1.28 -23.69 28.80
N PRO A 260 0.72 -24.91 28.95
CA PRO A 260 -0.47 -25.15 29.76
C PRO A 260 -0.43 -24.55 31.17
N ASN A 261 0.73 -24.52 31.81
CA ASN A 261 0.90 -23.99 33.17
C ASN A 261 0.65 -22.48 33.24
N PHE A 262 0.89 -21.75 32.15
CA PHE A 262 0.78 -20.28 32.12
C PHE A 262 -0.49 -19.77 31.42
N ARG A 263 -1.44 -20.66 31.07
CA ARG A 263 -2.71 -20.27 30.42
C ARG A 263 -3.60 -19.41 31.31
N SER A 264 -3.48 -19.55 32.61
CA SER A 264 -4.16 -18.75 33.62
C SER A 264 -3.19 -18.53 34.77
N VAL A 265 -2.74 -17.29 34.93
CA VAL A 265 -1.81 -16.88 35.97
C VAL A 265 -2.54 -15.88 36.85
N PRO A 266 -2.72 -16.15 38.16
CA PRO A 266 -3.31 -15.18 39.07
C PRO A 266 -2.50 -13.88 39.13
N ASP A 267 -3.17 -12.73 39.27
CA ASP A 267 -2.52 -11.41 39.29
C ASP A 267 -1.47 -11.29 40.41
N TYR A 268 -1.75 -11.89 41.56
CA TYR A 268 -0.84 -11.89 42.71
C TYR A 268 0.44 -12.71 42.42
N VAL A 269 0.34 -13.79 41.64
CA VAL A 269 1.50 -14.58 41.19
C VAL A 269 2.31 -13.76 40.18
N SER A 270 1.63 -13.17 39.19
CA SER A 270 2.27 -12.32 38.18
C SER A 270 3.07 -11.18 38.82
N SER A 271 2.47 -10.51 39.80
CA SER A 271 3.11 -9.42 40.57
C SER A 271 4.32 -9.93 41.35
N ALA A 272 4.19 -11.05 42.08
CA ALA A 272 5.27 -11.62 42.87
C ALA A 272 6.47 -12.08 42.01
N LEU A 273 6.23 -12.68 40.85
CA LEU A 273 7.32 -13.09 39.95
C LEU A 273 8.09 -11.88 39.40
N LYS A 274 7.36 -10.80 39.07
CA LYS A 274 7.95 -9.54 38.61
C LYS A 274 8.75 -8.85 39.71
N GLU A 275 8.22 -8.79 40.93
CA GLU A 275 8.93 -8.26 42.11
C GLU A 275 10.18 -9.07 42.45
N ALA A 276 10.17 -10.38 42.19
CA ALA A 276 11.34 -11.25 42.32
C ALA A 276 12.42 -11.02 41.22
N GLY A 277 12.22 -10.06 40.31
CA GLY A 277 13.18 -9.69 39.28
C GLY A 277 13.18 -10.60 38.04
N LEU A 278 12.18 -11.48 37.91
CA LEU A 278 12.04 -12.27 36.69
C LEU A 278 11.45 -11.42 35.57
N PRO A 279 11.94 -11.55 34.31
CA PRO A 279 11.34 -10.92 33.13
C PRO A 279 10.03 -11.61 32.74
N PHE A 280 9.07 -11.59 33.68
CA PHE A 280 7.81 -12.30 33.61
C PHE A 280 6.66 -11.36 33.21
N ALA A 281 5.84 -11.84 32.30
CA ALA A 281 4.53 -11.30 31.98
C ALA A 281 3.60 -12.48 31.63
N PRO A 282 2.30 -12.43 31.97
CA PRO A 282 1.34 -13.42 31.50
C PRO A 282 1.24 -13.39 29.97
N PRO A 283 0.85 -14.49 29.30
CA PRO A 283 0.87 -14.59 27.83
C PRO A 283 0.19 -13.44 27.10
N GLU A 284 -0.98 -12.98 27.58
CA GLU A 284 -1.69 -11.86 26.96
C GLU A 284 -0.90 -10.55 27.04
N LYS A 285 -0.24 -10.29 28.18
CA LYS A 285 0.60 -9.12 28.35
C LYS A 285 1.89 -9.19 27.52
N ALA A 286 2.51 -10.36 27.43
CA ALA A 286 3.68 -10.58 26.58
C ALA A 286 3.39 -10.31 25.09
N VAL A 287 2.22 -10.77 24.61
CA VAL A 287 1.75 -10.49 23.24
C VAL A 287 1.46 -9.01 23.03
N GLU A 288 0.78 -8.36 23.99
CA GLU A 288 0.52 -6.92 23.93
C GLU A 288 1.82 -6.11 23.88
N ASP A 289 2.78 -6.42 24.75
CA ASP A 289 4.06 -5.72 24.85
C ASP A 289 4.90 -5.93 23.59
N TYR A 290 4.83 -7.11 22.96
CA TYR A 290 5.39 -7.36 21.63
C TYR A 290 4.77 -6.44 20.57
N LEU A 291 3.44 -6.43 20.45
CA LEU A 291 2.74 -5.61 19.45
C LEU A 291 3.02 -4.11 19.65
N ARG A 292 3.12 -3.66 20.92
CA ARG A 292 3.56 -2.30 21.27
C ARG A 292 4.99 -2.00 20.82
N LYS A 293 5.90 -2.98 20.85
CA LYS A 293 7.26 -2.79 20.31
C LYS A 293 7.24 -2.65 18.81
N VAL A 294 6.47 -3.47 18.09
CA VAL A 294 6.32 -3.37 16.63
C VAL A 294 5.67 -2.04 16.24
N GLU A 295 4.70 -1.55 17.03
CA GLU A 295 4.13 -0.21 16.86
C GLU A 295 5.19 0.90 17.01
N ARG A 296 6.07 0.83 18.02
CA ARG A 296 7.16 1.81 18.19
C ARG A 296 8.18 1.79 17.06
N LEU A 297 8.35 0.64 16.39
CA LEU A 297 9.16 0.53 15.18
C LEU A 297 8.44 1.09 13.93
N GLY A 298 7.18 1.50 14.06
CA GLY A 298 6.40 2.14 12.99
C GLY A 298 5.74 1.16 12.01
N PHE A 299 5.72 -0.13 12.32
CA PHE A 299 5.14 -1.17 11.45
C PHE A 299 3.67 -1.45 11.75
N LEU A 300 3.22 -1.21 12.98
CA LEU A 300 1.82 -1.33 13.39
C LEU A 300 1.30 -0.01 13.98
N HIS A 301 -0.03 0.11 14.04
CA HIS A 301 -0.72 1.19 14.74
C HIS A 301 -1.80 0.64 15.67
N ALA A 302 -1.80 1.08 16.94
CA ALA A 302 -2.87 0.75 17.86
C ALA A 302 -4.10 1.64 17.61
N GLY A 303 -5.24 1.00 17.34
CA GLY A 303 -6.55 1.63 17.18
C GLY A 303 -7.37 1.66 18.47
N ARG A 304 -8.68 1.86 18.33
CA ARG A 304 -9.63 1.85 19.46
C ARG A 304 -9.88 0.44 19.96
N GLN A 305 -10.15 0.28 21.25
CA GLN A 305 -10.49 -1.02 21.87
C GLN A 305 -9.44 -2.12 21.64
N ASP A 306 -8.15 -1.75 21.76
CA ASP A 306 -7.00 -2.65 21.62
C ASP A 306 -6.94 -3.37 20.26
N SER A 307 -7.35 -2.67 19.20
CA SER A 307 -7.18 -3.13 17.82
C SER A 307 -5.80 -2.79 17.28
N TRP A 308 -5.29 -3.64 16.37
CA TRP A 308 -4.00 -3.47 15.72
C TRP A 308 -4.18 -3.41 14.21
N HIS A 309 -3.51 -2.44 13.59
CA HIS A 309 -3.58 -2.20 12.15
C HIS A 309 -2.18 -2.23 11.56
N VAL A 310 -2.03 -2.84 10.38
CA VAL A 310 -0.80 -2.70 9.59
C VAL A 310 -0.63 -1.27 9.10
N THR A 311 0.62 -0.82 9.02
CA THR A 311 0.98 0.47 8.43
C THR A 311 1.38 0.30 6.96
N SER A 312 1.43 1.41 6.23
CA SER A 312 2.03 1.43 4.88
C SER A 312 3.50 1.03 4.90
N THR A 313 4.24 1.34 5.97
CA THR A 313 5.65 0.91 6.14
C THR A 313 5.79 -0.60 6.06
N LEU A 314 4.96 -1.33 6.81
CA LEU A 314 4.97 -2.79 6.80
C LEU A 314 4.63 -3.34 5.41
N LEU A 315 3.58 -2.82 4.77
CA LEU A 315 3.17 -3.27 3.44
C LEU A 315 4.24 -2.99 2.38
N ASN A 316 4.86 -1.80 2.42
CA ASN A 316 5.95 -1.44 1.52
C ASN A 316 7.18 -2.34 1.71
N CYS A 317 7.49 -2.77 2.93
CA CYS A 317 8.56 -3.74 3.18
C CYS A 317 8.27 -5.09 2.51
N ILE A 318 7.04 -5.58 2.64
CA ILE A 318 6.59 -6.82 1.98
C ILE A 318 6.69 -6.68 0.45
N GLU A 319 6.11 -5.62 -0.10
CA GLU A 319 6.12 -5.34 -1.55
C GLU A 319 7.56 -5.21 -2.07
N HIS A 320 8.43 -4.51 -1.34
CA HIS A 320 9.84 -4.37 -1.71
C HIS A 320 10.57 -5.72 -1.69
N ALA A 321 10.37 -6.53 -0.64
CA ALA A 321 10.98 -7.84 -0.55
C ALA A 321 10.51 -8.75 -1.70
N GLN A 322 9.22 -8.72 -2.02
CA GLN A 322 8.64 -9.48 -3.14
C GLN A 322 9.23 -9.02 -4.48
N GLU A 323 9.26 -7.72 -4.72
CA GLU A 323 9.87 -7.12 -5.91
C GLU A 323 11.35 -7.54 -6.05
N MET A 324 12.14 -7.51 -4.99
CA MET A 324 13.54 -7.92 -5.04
C MET A 324 13.72 -9.42 -5.33
N ARG A 325 12.81 -10.28 -4.87
CA ARG A 325 12.83 -11.73 -5.18
C ARG A 325 12.41 -12.01 -6.62
N GLU A 326 11.38 -11.32 -7.10
CA GLU A 326 10.81 -11.59 -8.42
C GLU A 326 11.53 -10.86 -9.56
N ARG A 327 12.17 -9.71 -9.27
CA ARG A 327 12.87 -8.87 -10.24
C ARG A 327 13.85 -9.67 -11.10
N PRO A 328 14.76 -10.52 -10.55
CA PRO A 328 15.69 -11.26 -11.39
C PRO A 328 15.02 -12.18 -12.40
N ARG A 329 13.99 -12.92 -11.95
CA ARG A 329 13.23 -13.80 -12.83
C ARG A 329 12.47 -13.01 -13.90
N ARG A 330 11.81 -11.91 -13.52
CA ARG A 330 11.03 -11.05 -14.43
C ARG A 330 11.93 -10.41 -15.49
N ARG A 331 13.05 -9.81 -15.07
CA ARG A 331 14.01 -9.12 -15.94
C ARG A 331 14.77 -10.10 -16.85
N LEU A 332 15.15 -11.30 -16.37
CA LEU A 332 15.72 -12.35 -17.23
C LEU A 332 14.72 -12.80 -18.32
N ALA A 333 13.45 -12.95 -17.98
CA ALA A 333 12.42 -13.32 -18.95
C ALA A 333 12.19 -12.21 -19.98
N GLU A 334 12.14 -10.95 -19.55
CA GLU A 334 12.03 -9.77 -20.43
C GLU A 334 13.18 -9.71 -21.43
N ILE A 335 14.43 -9.74 -20.95
CA ILE A 335 15.59 -9.63 -21.85
C ILE A 335 15.71 -10.84 -22.77
N ARG A 336 15.31 -12.04 -22.32
CA ARG A 336 15.22 -13.22 -23.20
C ARG A 336 14.26 -13.01 -24.35
N ASP A 337 13.07 -12.46 -24.09
CA ASP A 337 12.10 -12.15 -25.14
C ASP A 337 12.65 -11.11 -26.12
N ILE A 338 13.29 -10.05 -25.61
CA ILE A 338 13.96 -9.04 -26.43
C ILE A 338 15.02 -9.67 -27.33
N VAL A 339 15.93 -10.47 -26.77
CA VAL A 339 17.00 -11.14 -27.52
C VAL A 339 16.42 -12.10 -28.55
N THR A 340 15.42 -12.89 -28.18
CA THR A 340 14.74 -13.81 -29.10
C THR A 340 14.16 -13.05 -30.31
N LYS A 341 13.56 -11.88 -30.07
CA LYS A 341 13.10 -10.99 -31.16
C LYS A 341 14.24 -10.44 -32.00
N GLN A 342 15.39 -10.08 -31.40
CA GLN A 342 16.57 -9.61 -32.13
C GLN A 342 17.28 -10.71 -32.94
N LEU A 343 17.07 -11.97 -32.61
CA LEU A 343 17.64 -13.09 -33.37
C LEU A 343 16.65 -13.65 -34.41
N ASN A 344 15.41 -13.17 -34.42
CA ASN A 344 14.42 -13.59 -35.39
C ASN A 344 14.84 -13.16 -36.81
N GLY A 345 14.76 -14.09 -37.77
CA GLY A 345 15.19 -13.88 -39.16
C GLY A 345 16.70 -14.01 -39.40
N VAL A 346 17.51 -14.24 -38.35
CA VAL A 346 18.93 -14.56 -38.50
C VAL A 346 19.05 -16.05 -38.86
N PRO A 347 19.88 -16.43 -39.85
CA PRO A 347 20.05 -17.82 -40.23
C PRO A 347 20.52 -18.71 -39.06
N GLU A 348 19.97 -19.91 -38.97
CA GLU A 348 20.22 -20.85 -37.86
C GLU A 348 21.71 -21.18 -37.68
N TYR A 349 22.48 -21.27 -38.76
CA TYR A 349 23.91 -21.55 -38.69
C TYR A 349 24.72 -20.41 -38.02
N GLU A 350 24.20 -19.18 -37.99
CA GLU A 350 24.83 -18.03 -37.31
C GLU A 350 24.47 -17.99 -35.82
N THR A 351 23.29 -18.50 -35.45
CA THR A 351 22.79 -18.50 -34.07
C THR A 351 23.06 -19.82 -33.33
N ARG A 352 23.47 -20.89 -34.02
CA ARG A 352 23.64 -22.24 -33.43
C ARG A 352 24.61 -22.30 -32.24
N SER A 353 25.63 -21.45 -32.20
CA SER A 353 26.59 -21.37 -31.10
C SER A 353 26.18 -20.42 -29.97
N PHE A 354 25.08 -19.69 -30.14
CA PHE A 354 24.59 -18.75 -29.14
C PHE A 354 23.81 -19.49 -28.05
N ASP A 355 24.30 -19.38 -26.82
CA ASP A 355 23.61 -19.83 -25.62
C ASP A 355 23.23 -18.63 -24.76
N PHE A 356 21.94 -18.48 -24.47
CA PHE A 356 21.42 -17.31 -23.76
C PHE A 356 21.96 -17.23 -22.33
N GLU A 357 22.06 -18.36 -21.61
CA GLU A 357 22.51 -18.36 -20.21
C GLU A 357 23.99 -17.98 -20.13
N ASN A 358 24.81 -18.56 -21.00
CA ASN A 358 26.22 -18.21 -21.11
C ASN A 358 26.40 -16.74 -21.50
N TRP A 359 25.62 -16.24 -22.47
CA TRP A 359 25.63 -14.82 -22.84
C TRP A 359 25.25 -13.92 -21.66
N ALA A 360 24.20 -14.27 -20.92
CA ALA A 360 23.72 -13.45 -19.81
C ALA A 360 24.73 -13.37 -18.65
N ASN A 361 25.52 -14.43 -18.44
CA ASN A 361 26.55 -14.52 -17.39
C ASN A 361 27.95 -14.10 -17.84
N THR A 362 28.15 -13.79 -19.11
CA THR A 362 29.44 -13.33 -19.64
C THR A 362 29.49 -11.81 -19.66
N VAL A 363 30.62 -11.23 -19.28
CA VAL A 363 30.84 -9.77 -19.37
C VAL A 363 30.67 -9.32 -20.81
N LEU A 364 29.79 -8.33 -21.02
CA LEU A 364 29.48 -7.85 -22.36
C LEU A 364 30.69 -7.14 -22.99
N PRO A 365 30.91 -7.27 -24.30
CA PRO A 365 31.99 -6.55 -24.99
C PRO A 365 31.96 -5.05 -24.71
N GLY A 366 33.11 -4.47 -24.35
CA GLY A 366 33.25 -3.04 -24.05
C GLY A 366 32.60 -2.58 -22.75
N ARG A 367 32.12 -3.49 -21.90
CA ARG A 367 31.48 -3.20 -20.60
C ARG A 367 32.20 -3.92 -19.46
N VAL A 368 31.89 -3.49 -18.24
CA VAL A 368 32.41 -4.08 -16.98
C VAL A 368 31.39 -4.96 -16.27
N PHE A 369 30.23 -5.21 -16.88
CA PHE A 369 29.13 -5.96 -16.29
C PHE A 369 28.56 -6.99 -17.27
N CYS A 370 27.91 -8.01 -16.73
CA CYS A 370 27.08 -8.97 -17.48
C CYS A 370 25.58 -8.66 -17.28
N ILE A 371 24.70 -9.36 -18.01
CA ILE A 371 23.25 -9.13 -17.90
C ILE A 371 22.74 -9.51 -16.50
N THR A 372 23.28 -10.57 -15.91
CA THR A 372 22.91 -11.01 -14.56
C THR A 372 23.27 -10.00 -13.48
N ASP A 373 24.34 -9.22 -13.67
CA ASP A 373 24.64 -8.06 -12.82
C ASP A 373 23.65 -6.91 -13.06
N ALA A 374 23.43 -6.56 -14.33
CA ALA A 374 22.59 -5.43 -14.74
C ALA A 374 21.13 -5.55 -14.29
N ILE A 375 20.66 -6.77 -14.03
CA ILE A 375 19.34 -7.06 -13.47
C ILE A 375 19.13 -6.42 -12.09
N GLN A 376 20.20 -6.13 -11.35
CA GLN A 376 20.11 -5.47 -10.05
C GLN A 376 20.08 -3.94 -10.13
N ASN A 377 20.37 -3.37 -11.30
CA ASN A 377 20.38 -1.92 -11.50
C ASN A 377 19.01 -1.29 -11.24
N ASP A 378 18.99 0.04 -11.11
CA ASP A 378 17.74 0.76 -11.00
C ASP A 378 16.87 0.64 -12.28
N GLU A 379 15.60 1.05 -12.18
CA GLU A 379 14.65 0.92 -13.29
C GLU A 379 15.05 1.72 -14.55
N PRO A 380 15.55 2.97 -14.45
CA PRO A 380 16.01 3.73 -15.60
C PRO A 380 17.18 3.07 -16.35
N GLU A 381 18.20 2.59 -15.65
CA GLU A 381 19.36 1.92 -16.27
C GLU A 381 18.94 0.63 -16.96
N TRP A 382 18.11 -0.18 -16.30
CA TRP A 382 17.56 -1.42 -16.86
C TRP A 382 16.75 -1.15 -18.13
N SER A 383 15.83 -0.18 -18.07
CA SER A 383 15.00 0.21 -19.21
C SER A 383 15.80 0.71 -20.40
N MET A 384 16.89 1.44 -20.15
CA MET A 384 17.80 1.91 -21.19
C MET A 384 18.52 0.75 -21.87
N LEU A 385 19.07 -0.19 -21.10
CA LEU A 385 19.72 -1.39 -21.61
C LEU A 385 18.76 -2.22 -22.50
N CYS A 386 17.55 -2.48 -22.02
CA CYS A 386 16.51 -3.18 -22.78
C CYS A 386 16.19 -2.47 -24.10
N ARG A 387 16.09 -1.13 -24.09
CA ARG A 387 15.82 -0.32 -25.29
C ARG A 387 16.97 -0.39 -26.29
N GLU A 388 18.21 -0.32 -25.83
CA GLU A 388 19.37 -0.40 -26.71
C GLU A 388 19.44 -1.74 -27.43
N ILE A 389 19.25 -2.84 -26.70
CA ILE A 389 19.26 -4.20 -27.26
C ILE A 389 18.06 -4.40 -28.20
N SER A 390 16.85 -3.96 -27.82
CA SER A 390 15.66 -4.07 -28.65
C SER A 390 15.75 -3.31 -30.00
N GLY A 391 16.61 -2.29 -30.07
CA GLY A 391 16.80 -1.48 -31.27
C GLY A 391 17.85 -2.01 -32.27
N ILE A 392 18.61 -3.06 -31.94
CA ILE A 392 19.81 -3.45 -32.72
C ILE A 392 19.46 -3.80 -34.16
N GLN A 393 18.52 -4.73 -34.41
CA GLN A 393 18.16 -5.12 -35.78
C GLN A 393 17.63 -3.94 -36.60
N SER A 394 16.84 -3.06 -35.96
CA SER A 394 16.31 -1.88 -36.64
C SER A 394 17.43 -0.92 -37.04
N LYS A 395 18.42 -0.71 -36.17
CA LYS A 395 19.63 0.08 -36.50
C LYS A 395 20.42 -0.59 -37.63
N ILE A 396 20.64 -1.91 -37.58
CA ILE A 396 21.32 -2.66 -38.65
C ILE A 396 20.59 -2.49 -39.99
N ARG A 397 19.25 -2.53 -40.00
CA ARG A 397 18.46 -2.42 -41.23
C ARG A 397 18.46 -1.01 -41.82
N PHE A 398 18.28 0.02 -41.00
CA PHE A 398 18.03 1.37 -41.48
C PHE A 398 19.26 2.27 -41.51
N SER A 399 20.23 2.06 -40.61
CA SER A 399 21.44 2.88 -40.50
C SER A 399 22.63 2.03 -40.03
N PRO A 400 23.08 1.05 -40.84
CA PRO A 400 24.21 0.21 -40.47
C PRO A 400 25.51 1.03 -40.44
N GLN A 401 26.32 0.85 -39.38
CA GLN A 401 27.62 1.47 -39.21
C GLN A 401 28.69 0.40 -38.88
N PRO A 402 29.93 0.56 -39.36
CA PRO A 402 31.03 -0.31 -38.94
C PRO A 402 31.29 -0.18 -37.43
N GLY A 403 31.55 -1.31 -36.76
CA GLY A 403 31.89 -1.31 -35.33
C GLY A 403 30.71 -1.00 -34.40
N MET A 404 29.46 -1.07 -34.87
CA MET A 404 28.28 -0.99 -34.01
C MET A 404 28.38 -2.00 -32.87
N ASP A 405 27.98 -1.56 -31.69
CA ASP A 405 27.88 -2.45 -30.53
C ASP A 405 26.68 -3.40 -30.69
N LEU A 406 27.00 -4.68 -30.78
CA LEU A 406 26.02 -5.76 -30.92
C LEU A 406 25.72 -6.45 -29.60
N PHE A 407 26.25 -5.95 -28.47
CA PHE A 407 26.03 -6.51 -27.14
C PHE A 407 26.42 -8.00 -27.06
N GLY A 408 27.42 -8.42 -27.85
CA GLY A 408 27.83 -9.83 -27.94
C GLY A 408 26.83 -10.76 -28.62
N LEU A 409 25.75 -10.25 -29.23
CA LEU A 409 24.80 -11.05 -30.00
C LEU A 409 25.39 -11.49 -31.35
N PRO A 410 25.00 -12.65 -31.89
CA PRO A 410 25.48 -13.19 -33.17
C PRO A 410 24.87 -12.47 -34.39
N LEU A 411 25.08 -11.15 -34.48
CA LEU A 411 24.53 -10.27 -35.51
C LEU A 411 25.60 -9.67 -36.44
N ALA A 412 26.87 -10.05 -36.26
CA ALA A 412 27.98 -9.50 -37.02
C ALA A 412 27.86 -9.78 -38.52
N ALA A 413 27.44 -10.99 -38.90
CA ALA A 413 27.22 -11.35 -40.31
C ALA A 413 26.03 -10.59 -40.92
N GLU A 414 24.93 -10.39 -40.19
CA GLU A 414 23.81 -9.57 -40.66
C GLU A 414 24.19 -8.09 -40.81
N LEU A 415 24.97 -7.54 -39.88
CA LEU A 415 25.52 -6.19 -40.00
C LEU A 415 26.36 -6.06 -41.28
N GLN A 416 27.25 -7.02 -41.54
CA GLN A 416 28.08 -7.02 -42.74
C GLN A 416 27.24 -7.07 -44.02
N ARG A 417 26.24 -7.96 -44.09
CA ARG A 417 25.29 -8.01 -45.22
C ARG A 417 24.59 -6.67 -45.43
N SER A 418 24.19 -6.00 -44.36
CA SER A 418 23.51 -4.70 -44.46
C SER A 418 24.43 -3.59 -44.97
N LEU A 419 25.69 -3.55 -44.50
CA LEU A 419 26.72 -2.65 -45.01
C LEU A 419 26.98 -2.88 -46.50
N ASP A 420 27.12 -4.14 -46.91
CA ASP A 420 27.36 -4.50 -48.31
C ASP A 420 26.18 -4.11 -49.21
N ARG A 421 24.93 -4.33 -48.76
CA ARG A 421 23.72 -3.85 -49.46
C ARG A 421 23.76 -2.33 -49.67
N LYS A 422 24.09 -1.55 -48.63
CA LYS A 422 24.16 -0.08 -48.73
C LYS A 422 25.27 0.40 -49.65
N ARG A 423 26.43 -0.26 -49.61
CA ARG A 423 27.54 0.01 -50.52
C ARG A 423 27.14 -0.26 -51.97
N ASN A 424 26.57 -1.44 -52.24
CA ASN A 424 26.12 -1.82 -53.58
C ASN A 424 25.02 -0.90 -54.10
N GLU A 425 24.05 -0.50 -53.27
CA GLU A 425 23.04 0.51 -53.62
C GLU A 425 23.68 1.86 -54.00
N ALA A 426 24.71 2.31 -53.27
CA ALA A 426 25.41 3.54 -53.57
C ALA A 426 26.20 3.44 -54.89
N GLU A 427 26.91 2.34 -55.11
CA GLU A 427 27.63 2.06 -56.36
C GLU A 427 26.66 2.00 -57.56
N GLN A 428 25.52 1.33 -57.43
CA GLN A 428 24.48 1.28 -58.47
C GLN A 428 23.87 2.66 -58.76
N ARG A 429 23.61 3.47 -57.73
CA ARG A 429 23.13 4.85 -57.93
C ARG A 429 24.13 5.70 -58.67
N GLU A 430 25.43 5.53 -58.40
CA GLU A 430 26.50 6.24 -59.09
C GLU A 430 26.59 5.82 -60.56
N ILE A 431 26.52 4.52 -60.84
CA ILE A 431 26.48 4.00 -62.22
C ILE A 431 25.27 4.56 -62.97
N ALA A 432 24.06 4.42 -62.39
CA ALA A 432 22.84 4.93 -63.00
C ALA A 432 22.86 6.45 -63.22
N ARG A 433 23.49 7.21 -62.31
CA ARG A 433 23.71 8.65 -62.48
C ARG A 433 24.59 8.94 -63.69
N ARG A 434 25.72 8.25 -63.83
CA ARG A 434 26.64 8.41 -64.96
C ARG A 434 26.00 8.00 -66.29
N GLU A 435 25.27 6.90 -66.31
CA GLU A 435 24.52 6.46 -67.50
C GLU A 435 23.46 7.48 -67.92
N LYS A 436 22.71 8.03 -66.95
CA LYS A 436 21.73 9.08 -67.21
C LYS A 436 22.37 10.37 -67.74
N GLU A 437 23.52 10.76 -67.19
CA GLU A 437 24.27 11.94 -67.63
C GLU A 437 24.79 11.78 -69.07
N LEU A 438 25.36 10.61 -69.40
CA LEU A 438 25.81 10.29 -70.74
C LEU A 438 24.64 10.22 -71.74
N ALA A 439 23.51 9.61 -71.36
CA ALA A 439 22.32 9.58 -72.19
C ALA A 439 21.76 10.98 -72.47
N ALA A 440 21.78 11.88 -71.47
CA ALA A 440 21.40 13.26 -71.64
C ALA A 440 22.38 14.02 -72.56
N GLU A 441 23.69 13.77 -72.46
CA GLU A 441 24.69 14.31 -73.39
C GLU A 441 24.38 13.90 -74.83
N ILE A 442 24.21 12.60 -75.09
CA ILE A 442 23.91 12.08 -76.43
C ILE A 442 22.62 12.68 -76.97
N ALA A 443 21.54 12.70 -76.16
CA ALA A 443 20.26 13.26 -76.58
C ALA A 443 20.36 14.76 -76.92
N ARG A 444 21.14 15.55 -76.19
CA ARG A 444 21.38 16.97 -76.51
C ARG A 444 22.11 17.13 -77.84
N VAL A 445 23.14 16.32 -78.08
CA VAL A 445 23.92 16.34 -79.33
C VAL A 445 23.04 15.93 -80.52
N ASP A 446 22.30 14.83 -80.40
CA ASP A 446 21.39 14.35 -81.45
C ASP A 446 20.30 15.37 -81.74
N ARG A 447 19.74 16.01 -80.71
CA ARG A 447 18.70 17.03 -80.90
C ARG A 447 19.20 18.26 -81.65
N VAL A 448 20.40 18.75 -81.35
CA VAL A 448 21.01 19.86 -82.12
C VAL A 448 21.24 19.44 -83.57
N LYS A 449 21.65 18.19 -83.79
CA LYS A 449 21.84 17.63 -85.12
C LYS A 449 20.52 17.61 -85.90
N GLU A 450 19.45 17.04 -85.33
CA GLU A 450 18.11 17.01 -85.92
C GLU A 450 17.62 18.42 -86.28
N MET A 451 17.67 19.35 -85.32
CA MET A 451 17.21 20.72 -85.54
C MET A 451 17.99 21.42 -86.64
N ALA A 452 19.30 21.18 -86.75
CA ALA A 452 20.11 21.77 -87.81
C ALA A 452 19.68 21.27 -89.20
N PHE A 453 19.40 19.97 -89.34
CA PHE A 453 18.88 19.39 -90.58
C PHE A 453 17.47 19.91 -90.92
N GLU A 454 16.60 20.11 -89.94
CA GLU A 454 15.28 20.73 -90.15
C GLU A 454 15.36 22.17 -90.69
N VAL A 455 16.33 22.96 -90.21
CA VAL A 455 16.45 24.38 -90.57
C VAL A 455 17.27 24.63 -91.83
N LEU A 456 18.35 23.87 -92.06
CA LEU A 456 19.36 24.16 -93.08
C LEU A 456 19.39 23.13 -94.22
N ASN A 457 18.65 22.02 -94.10
CA ASN A 457 18.62 20.92 -95.06
C ASN A 457 20.04 20.48 -95.48
N ASP A 458 20.39 20.55 -96.76
CA ASP A 458 21.71 20.14 -97.30
C ASP A 458 22.90 20.95 -96.76
N GLN A 459 22.65 22.14 -96.19
CA GLN A 459 23.70 23.00 -95.61
C GLN A 459 23.95 22.72 -94.11
N ALA A 460 23.15 21.84 -93.48
CA ALA A 460 23.22 21.58 -92.04
C ALA A 460 24.58 21.04 -91.59
N GLN A 461 25.17 20.12 -92.36
CA GLN A 461 26.46 19.51 -92.01
C GLN A 461 27.58 20.56 -91.97
N GLY A 462 27.57 21.52 -92.90
CA GLY A 462 28.53 22.62 -92.94
C GLY A 462 28.42 23.56 -91.73
N TRP A 463 27.23 23.70 -91.13
CA TRP A 463 27.06 24.48 -89.91
C TRP A 463 27.45 23.70 -88.64
N LEU A 464 27.15 22.40 -88.60
CA LEU A 464 27.45 21.52 -87.47
C LEU A 464 28.94 21.27 -87.27
N ASP A 465 29.73 21.25 -88.35
CA ASP A 465 31.16 20.94 -88.31
C ASP A 465 32.05 22.19 -88.16
N VAL A 466 31.48 23.38 -88.34
CA VAL A 466 32.24 24.64 -88.30
C VAL A 466 32.16 25.29 -86.92
N PRO A 467 33.30 25.66 -86.33
CA PRO A 467 33.35 26.46 -85.11
C PRO A 467 32.52 27.75 -85.22
N ASN A 468 31.62 27.96 -84.26
CA ASN A 468 30.77 29.15 -84.24
C ASN A 468 31.27 30.13 -83.18
N SER A 469 31.49 31.38 -83.57
CA SER A 469 31.94 32.45 -82.67
C SER A 469 30.95 32.70 -81.51
N SER A 470 29.64 32.56 -81.76
CA SER A 470 28.59 32.63 -80.73
C SER A 470 28.64 31.48 -79.72
N LEU A 471 29.35 30.39 -80.03
CA LEU A 471 29.57 29.23 -79.16
C LEU A 471 30.97 29.22 -78.54
N GLY A 472 31.69 30.35 -78.56
CA GLY A 472 33.05 30.45 -78.02
C GLY A 472 34.09 29.68 -78.82
N GLY A 473 33.87 29.48 -80.12
CA GLY A 473 34.79 28.74 -81.00
C GLY A 473 34.62 27.22 -80.94
N LEU A 474 33.60 26.70 -80.26
CA LEU A 474 33.21 25.31 -80.35
C LEU A 474 32.30 25.06 -81.56
N THR A 475 32.30 23.83 -82.04
CA THR A 475 31.27 23.36 -82.98
C THR A 475 29.93 23.24 -82.25
N PRO A 476 28.78 23.39 -82.93
CA PRO A 476 27.47 23.17 -82.33
C PRO A 476 27.33 21.81 -81.61
N LEU A 477 27.88 20.73 -82.18
CA LEU A 477 27.89 19.41 -81.56
C LEU A 477 28.80 19.34 -80.33
N GLY A 478 29.96 20.01 -80.38
CA GLY A 478 30.88 20.09 -79.24
C GLY A 478 30.31 20.90 -78.08
N ALA A 479 29.61 21.99 -78.37
CA ALA A 479 28.93 22.81 -77.36
C ALA A 479 27.75 22.04 -76.71
N ALA A 480 26.97 21.29 -77.51
CA ALA A 480 25.79 20.56 -77.06
C ALA A 480 26.06 19.47 -76.00
N LYS A 481 27.32 19.08 -75.81
CA LYS A 481 27.70 18.13 -74.75
C LYS A 481 27.38 18.64 -73.35
N SER A 482 27.42 19.95 -73.15
CA SER A 482 27.01 20.61 -71.90
C SER A 482 25.59 21.18 -72.00
N GLU A 483 24.87 21.22 -70.88
CA GLU A 483 23.52 21.82 -70.81
C GLU A 483 23.51 23.28 -71.31
N GLU A 484 24.46 24.07 -70.83
CA GLU A 484 24.61 25.49 -71.20
C GLU A 484 25.02 25.64 -72.68
N GLY A 485 25.92 24.80 -73.18
CA GLY A 485 26.31 24.81 -74.58
C GLY A 485 25.22 24.34 -75.52
N TYR A 486 24.34 23.43 -75.10
CA TYR A 486 23.14 23.03 -75.85
C TYR A 486 22.19 24.21 -76.05
N SER A 487 21.85 24.94 -74.97
CA SER A 487 20.99 26.12 -75.08
C SER A 487 21.57 27.15 -76.05
N ARG A 488 22.89 27.41 -75.94
CA ARG A 488 23.58 28.34 -76.84
C ARG A 488 23.58 27.86 -78.30
N ALA A 489 23.76 26.56 -78.55
CA ALA A 489 23.70 25.98 -79.89
C ALA A 489 22.31 26.12 -80.53
N VAL A 490 21.25 25.86 -79.74
CA VAL A 490 19.86 26.06 -80.16
C VAL A 490 19.58 27.54 -80.47
N ASP A 491 20.05 28.46 -79.63
CA ASP A 491 19.87 29.89 -79.84
C ASP A 491 20.60 30.38 -81.11
N ALA A 492 21.82 29.92 -81.33
CA ALA A 492 22.59 30.22 -82.54
C ALA A 492 21.87 29.73 -83.80
N LEU A 493 21.27 28.53 -83.76
CA LEU A 493 20.49 27.99 -84.86
C LEU A 493 19.19 28.79 -85.10
N ASN A 494 18.48 29.17 -84.04
CA ASN A 494 17.28 30.00 -84.12
C ASN A 494 17.57 31.42 -84.65
N GLN A 495 18.74 31.99 -84.32
CA GLN A 495 19.19 33.25 -84.92
C GLN A 495 19.46 33.08 -86.41
N LEU A 496 20.08 31.98 -86.82
CA LEU A 496 20.33 31.67 -88.22
C LEU A 496 19.02 31.47 -89.00
N ARG A 497 18.06 30.70 -88.45
CA ARG A 497 16.72 30.54 -89.03
C ARG A 497 16.05 31.90 -89.28
N ARG A 498 16.04 32.77 -88.26
CA ARG A 498 15.46 34.12 -88.37
C ARG A 498 16.13 34.98 -89.45
N LYS A 499 17.45 34.84 -89.63
CA LYS A 499 18.17 35.53 -90.70
C LYS A 499 17.75 35.02 -92.08
N LEU A 500 17.71 33.69 -92.27
CA LEU A 500 17.31 33.07 -93.54
C LEU A 500 15.85 33.38 -93.90
N GLU A 501 14.92 33.29 -92.92
CA GLU A 501 13.52 33.68 -93.11
C GLU A 501 13.39 35.16 -93.49
N HIS A 502 14.16 36.04 -92.85
CA HIS A 502 14.16 37.47 -93.17
C HIS A 502 14.68 37.73 -94.59
N GLU A 503 15.78 37.08 -94.98
CA GLU A 503 16.34 37.17 -96.33
C GLU A 503 15.36 36.67 -97.40
N GLU A 504 14.66 35.56 -97.12
CA GLU A 504 13.64 35.01 -98.02
C GLU A 504 12.41 35.92 -98.13
N ILE A 505 11.92 36.49 -97.02
CA ILE A 505 10.85 37.49 -97.04
C ILE A 505 11.25 38.71 -97.87
N LEU A 506 12.49 39.19 -97.72
CA LEU A 506 13.00 40.31 -98.51
C LEU A 506 13.10 39.95 -100.00
N ARG A 507 13.53 38.72 -100.32
CA ARG A 507 13.57 38.21 -101.70
C ARG A 507 12.16 38.16 -102.30
N GLN A 508 11.19 37.57 -101.61
CA GLN A 508 9.80 37.49 -102.08
C GLN A 508 9.16 38.87 -102.25
N ARG A 509 9.37 39.78 -101.29
CA ARG A 509 8.90 41.17 -101.41
C ARG A 509 9.48 41.88 -102.64
N ARG A 510 10.77 41.65 -102.91
CA ARG A 510 11.42 42.17 -104.10
C ARG A 510 10.82 41.56 -105.37
N GLU A 511 10.66 40.25 -105.44
CA GLU A 511 10.08 39.54 -106.59
C GLU A 511 8.66 40.02 -106.89
N VAL A 512 7.80 40.13 -105.88
CA VAL A 512 6.43 40.67 -106.02
C VAL A 512 6.46 42.13 -106.50
N ALA A 513 7.31 42.97 -105.91
CA ALA A 513 7.40 44.37 -106.30
C ALA A 513 7.91 44.55 -107.74
N VAL A 514 8.89 43.74 -108.17
CA VAL A 514 9.38 43.73 -109.56
C VAL A 514 8.28 43.24 -110.50
N ALA A 515 7.60 42.14 -110.18
CA ALA A 515 6.52 41.59 -111.01
C ALA A 515 5.35 42.58 -111.18
N ASN A 516 4.93 43.26 -110.10
CA ASN A 516 3.90 44.30 -110.17
C ASN A 516 4.35 45.48 -111.06
N LEU A 517 5.61 45.88 -110.96
CA LEU A 517 6.17 46.95 -111.81
C LEU A 517 6.24 46.53 -113.29
N GLU A 518 6.57 45.27 -113.57
CA GLU A 518 6.54 44.70 -114.92
C GLU A 518 5.13 44.71 -115.51
N GLU A 519 4.12 44.29 -114.73
CA GLU A 519 2.73 44.33 -115.16
C GLU A 519 2.27 45.76 -115.47
N GLN A 520 2.66 46.72 -114.64
CA GLN A 520 2.37 48.12 -114.90
C GLN A 520 3.08 48.63 -116.15
N ALA A 521 4.35 48.28 -116.37
CA ALA A 521 5.05 48.64 -117.58
C ALA A 521 4.33 48.07 -118.82
N LEU A 522 3.92 46.80 -118.79
CA LEU A 522 3.14 46.16 -119.85
C LEU A 522 1.80 46.86 -120.11
N SER A 523 1.15 47.41 -119.09
CA SER A 523 -0.09 48.18 -119.26
C SER A 523 0.12 49.51 -120.00
N ARG A 524 1.32 50.10 -119.93
CA ARG A 524 1.65 51.44 -120.45
C ARG A 524 2.28 51.45 -121.84
N TYR A 525 2.71 50.31 -122.37
CA TYR A 525 3.19 50.19 -123.75
C TYR A 525 2.26 49.27 -124.56
N TYR A 526 2.10 49.54 -125.86
CA TYR A 526 1.36 48.63 -126.75
C TYR A 526 2.20 47.40 -127.14
N ASP A 527 3.52 47.58 -127.24
CA ASP A 527 4.48 46.54 -127.61
C ASP A 527 5.12 45.95 -126.33
N PRO A 528 4.96 44.64 -126.06
CA PRO A 528 5.55 43.98 -124.91
C PRO A 528 7.09 44.07 -124.84
N ASP A 529 7.77 44.12 -125.99
CA ASP A 529 9.24 44.16 -126.02
C ASP A 529 9.76 45.52 -125.55
N LYS A 530 8.98 46.60 -125.75
CA LYS A 530 9.30 47.93 -125.22
C LYS A 530 9.12 48.03 -123.71
N ALA A 531 8.10 47.38 -123.15
CA ALA A 531 7.91 47.30 -121.71
C ALA A 531 9.07 46.54 -121.04
N ARG A 532 9.52 45.43 -121.63
CA ARG A 532 10.70 44.68 -121.17
C ARG A 532 11.98 45.49 -121.29
N LEU A 533 12.18 46.19 -122.41
CA LEU A 533 13.32 47.09 -122.59
C LEU A 533 13.33 48.17 -121.51
N TRP A 534 12.17 48.76 -121.18
CA TRP A 534 12.06 49.74 -120.10
C TRP A 534 12.43 49.14 -118.73
N MET A 535 11.95 47.93 -118.42
CA MET A 535 12.24 47.25 -117.14
C MET A 535 13.71 46.91 -116.92
N HIS A 536 14.47 46.66 -118.01
CA HIS A 536 15.86 46.20 -117.95
C HIS A 536 16.90 47.21 -118.44
N SER A 537 16.48 48.36 -119.00
CA SER A 537 17.40 49.42 -119.42
C SER A 537 17.82 50.29 -118.24
N SER A 538 19.11 50.59 -118.18
CA SER A 538 19.67 51.50 -117.17
C SER A 538 19.08 52.90 -117.32
N ARG A 539 18.67 53.49 -116.19
CA ARG A 539 18.12 54.87 -116.16
C ARG A 539 18.98 55.77 -115.27
N PRO A 540 19.45 56.93 -115.76
CA PRO A 540 20.21 57.89 -114.94
C PRO A 540 19.47 58.31 -113.67
N GLU A 541 18.14 58.45 -113.75
CA GLU A 541 17.25 58.85 -112.66
C GLU A 541 17.19 57.81 -111.53
N LEU A 542 17.47 56.54 -111.84
CA LEU A 542 17.59 55.45 -110.88
C LEU A 542 19.06 55.15 -110.54
N CYS A 543 19.92 56.16 -110.66
CA CYS A 543 21.37 56.07 -110.41
C CYS A 543 22.07 55.02 -111.29
N GLY A 544 21.67 54.89 -112.56
CA GLY A 544 22.28 53.96 -113.53
C GLY A 544 21.85 52.51 -113.37
N LYS A 545 20.82 52.22 -112.56
CA LYS A 545 20.21 50.89 -112.45
C LYS A 545 19.00 50.77 -113.37
N SER A 546 18.68 49.54 -113.76
CA SER A 546 17.39 49.26 -114.38
C SER A 546 16.25 49.32 -113.35
N PRO A 547 15.01 49.60 -113.75
CA PRO A 547 13.85 49.51 -112.85
C PRO A 547 13.75 48.18 -112.10
N ALA A 548 14.08 47.04 -112.74
CA ALA A 548 14.10 45.73 -112.09
C ALA A 548 15.21 45.57 -111.02
N GLU A 549 16.38 46.19 -111.22
CA GLU A 549 17.49 46.14 -110.24
C GLU A 549 17.34 47.15 -109.10
N PHE A 550 16.69 48.29 -109.38
CA PHE A 550 16.42 49.32 -108.38
C PHE A 550 15.31 48.90 -107.42
N THR A 551 14.30 48.18 -107.92
CA THR A 551 13.15 47.72 -107.14
C THR A 551 13.55 46.64 -106.15
N ARG A 552 13.34 46.94 -104.87
CA ARG A 552 13.61 46.08 -103.71
C ARG A 552 12.36 45.81 -102.87
N ASP A 553 11.37 46.68 -102.98
CA ASP A 553 10.08 46.64 -102.29
C ASP A 553 9.05 47.50 -103.05
N GLU A 554 7.81 47.54 -102.56
CA GLU A 554 6.73 48.31 -103.19
C GLU A 554 6.99 49.82 -103.23
N LYS A 555 7.75 50.38 -102.27
CA LYS A 555 8.08 51.81 -102.25
C LYS A 555 9.02 52.17 -103.39
N THR A 556 10.05 51.36 -103.58
CA THR A 556 11.02 51.53 -104.67
C THR A 556 10.38 51.24 -106.03
N ALA A 557 9.44 50.28 -106.11
CA ALA A 557 8.61 50.08 -107.31
C ALA A 557 7.82 51.35 -107.67
N LYS A 558 7.12 51.97 -106.72
CA LYS A 558 6.36 53.23 -106.95
C LYS A 558 7.22 54.39 -107.42
N ILE A 559 8.48 54.46 -106.99
CA ILE A 559 9.41 55.47 -107.51
C ILE A 559 9.69 55.20 -108.99
N CYS A 560 9.90 53.94 -109.38
CA CYS A 560 10.09 53.58 -110.79
C CYS A 560 8.84 53.87 -111.63
N GLU A 561 7.63 53.64 -111.09
CA GLU A 561 6.35 53.91 -111.78
C GLU A 561 6.18 55.38 -112.20
N GLN A 562 6.71 56.34 -111.43
CA GLN A 562 6.61 57.77 -111.76
C GLN A 562 7.27 58.11 -113.10
N TYR A 563 8.19 57.26 -113.56
CA TYR A 563 8.89 57.42 -114.82
C TYR A 563 8.31 56.55 -115.95
N LEU A 564 7.11 55.98 -115.76
CA LEU A 564 6.31 55.36 -116.82
C LEU A 564 5.48 56.44 -117.57
N PRO A 565 5.16 56.21 -118.86
CA PRO A 565 4.28 57.09 -119.61
C PRO A 565 2.90 57.25 -118.95
N THR A 566 2.40 58.48 -118.84
CA THR A 566 1.11 58.78 -118.20
C THR A 566 -0.12 58.30 -119.00
N LYS A 567 0.05 58.01 -120.29
CA LYS A 567 -0.92 57.38 -121.19
C LYS A 567 -0.24 56.26 -121.98
N ARG A 568 -1.01 55.32 -122.54
CA ARG A 568 -0.47 54.17 -123.28
C ARG A 568 0.33 54.65 -124.50
N SER A 569 1.63 54.33 -124.54
CA SER A 569 2.59 54.87 -125.51
C SER A 569 2.96 53.85 -126.58
N HIS A 570 3.07 54.31 -127.84
CA HIS A 570 3.75 53.57 -128.92
C HIS A 570 5.27 53.81 -128.93
N HIS A 571 5.73 54.82 -128.21
CA HIS A 571 7.15 55.16 -128.06
C HIS A 571 7.72 54.54 -126.83
#